data_AF-A0A7S2F4Y1-F1
#
_entry.id   AF-A0A7S2F4Y1-F1
#
_cell.length_a   1.000
_cell.length_b   1.000
_cell.length_c   1.000
_cell.angle_alpha   90.00
_cell.angle_beta   90.00
_cell.angle_gamma   90.00
#
_symmetry.space_group_name_H-M   'P 1'
#
loop_
_entity.id
_entity.type
_entity.pdbx_description
1 polymer ?
#
loop_
_entity_poly.entity_id
_entity_poly.type
_entity_poly.pdbx_seq_one_letter_code
_entity_poly.pdbx_strand_id
1 'polypeptide(L)'
;EHADFVEKLGTNAATKELLQTAKKILSKFYESNLPSASSLAQEKPREGEDDQDDDGEPAPFFAQVALRKQGSGGQKAAPGPPPDTWTGGYKKQQGGNGGVTEMITQLQDELSQDSAQLQTNEKDAQATYEEAMEDASEKRASDARVISEKEAVKAELEARLHKMNQETKSKTKESKSLTEYGNDLHSECDWLIANFDVRKGARAGEIESMREAKAVLTGADYGSGSSAA
;
A
#
# COMPACT_ATOMS: atom_id res chain seq x y z
N GLU A 1 -10.44 -14.88 2.60
CA GLU A 1 -9.40 -14.54 3.59
C GLU A 1 -9.81 -14.98 4.99
N HIS A 2 -10.72 -14.29 5.70
CA HIS A 2 -11.13 -14.72 7.05
C HIS A 2 -11.69 -16.16 7.10
N ALA A 3 -12.53 -16.54 6.13
CA ALA A 3 -13.06 -17.90 6.04
C ALA A 3 -11.95 -18.96 5.86
N ASP A 4 -10.94 -18.64 5.05
CA ASP A 4 -9.78 -19.52 4.82
C ASP A 4 -8.89 -19.60 6.06
N PHE A 5 -8.77 -18.49 6.82
CA PHE A 5 -8.09 -18.47 8.13
C PHE A 5 -8.78 -19.41 9.12
N VAL A 6 -10.11 -19.29 9.27
CA VAL A 6 -10.90 -20.14 10.17
C VAL A 6 -10.79 -21.61 9.79
N GLU A 7 -10.88 -21.93 8.50
CA GLU A 7 -10.73 -23.29 8.00
C GLU A 7 -9.34 -23.85 8.30
N LYS A 8 -8.26 -23.11 7.97
CA LYS A 8 -6.87 -23.54 8.22
C LYS A 8 -6.56 -23.71 9.70
N LEU A 9 -7.10 -22.85 10.56
CA LEU A 9 -6.90 -22.97 12.00
C LEU A 9 -7.63 -24.20 12.55
N GLY A 10 -8.83 -24.50 12.04
CA GLY A 10 -9.58 -25.70 12.37
C GLY A 10 -8.91 -26.99 11.91
N THR A 11 -8.40 -27.02 10.67
CA THR A 11 -7.69 -28.19 10.13
C THR A 11 -6.35 -28.44 10.84
N ASN A 12 -5.61 -27.38 11.20
CA ASN A 12 -4.39 -27.49 11.99
C ASN A 12 -4.67 -28.05 13.39
N ALA A 13 -5.73 -27.58 14.05
CA ALA A 13 -6.15 -28.10 15.36
C ALA A 13 -6.52 -29.59 15.29
N ALA A 14 -7.35 -29.98 14.31
CA ALA A 14 -7.73 -31.38 14.10
C ALA A 14 -6.52 -32.28 13.78
N THR A 15 -5.59 -31.80 12.95
CA THR A 15 -4.37 -32.54 12.59
C THR A 15 -3.46 -32.74 13.81
N LYS A 16 -3.33 -31.73 14.66
CA LYS A 16 -2.55 -31.82 15.89
C LYS A 16 -3.11 -32.88 16.85
N GLU A 17 -4.43 -32.98 16.99
CA GLU A 17 -5.08 -34.03 17.81
C GLU A 17 -4.83 -35.45 17.24
N LEU A 18 -4.90 -35.61 15.92
CA LEU A 18 -4.59 -36.87 15.24
C LEU A 18 -3.13 -37.29 15.47
N LEU A 19 -2.19 -36.36 15.31
CA LEU A 19 -0.77 -36.60 15.58
C LEU A 19 -0.51 -36.96 17.05
N GLN A 20 -1.22 -36.33 17.99
CA GLN A 20 -1.13 -36.68 19.41
C GLN A 20 -1.61 -38.10 19.69
N THR A 21 -2.70 -38.50 19.05
CA THR A 21 -3.24 -39.86 19.15
C THR A 21 -2.27 -40.89 18.55
N ALA A 22 -1.71 -40.59 17.38
CA ALA A 22 -0.70 -41.43 16.73
C ALA A 22 0.55 -41.59 17.61
N LYS A 23 1.05 -40.51 18.21
CA LYS A 23 2.18 -40.53 19.15
C LYS A 23 1.90 -41.46 20.34
N LYS A 24 0.71 -41.37 20.95
CA LYS A 24 0.31 -42.24 22.08
C LYS A 24 0.27 -43.73 21.68
N ILE A 25 -0.26 -44.04 20.50
CA ILE A 25 -0.32 -45.43 19.99
C ILE A 25 1.09 -45.97 19.73
N LEU A 26 1.96 -45.18 19.07
CA LEU A 26 3.35 -45.55 18.80
C LEU A 26 4.14 -45.77 20.09
N SER A 27 4.02 -44.87 21.07
CA SER A 27 4.66 -45.04 22.39
C SER A 27 4.23 -46.35 23.05
N LYS A 28 2.92 -46.65 23.08
CA LYS A 28 2.40 -47.90 23.65
C LYS A 28 2.92 -49.14 22.92
N PHE A 29 2.99 -49.10 21.59
CA PHE A 29 3.51 -50.21 20.76
C PHE A 29 5.00 -50.48 21.03
N TYR A 30 5.80 -49.42 21.15
CA TYR A 30 7.22 -49.57 21.44
C TYR A 30 7.47 -50.01 22.88
N GLU A 31 6.70 -49.51 23.86
CA GLU A 31 6.75 -49.97 25.24
C GLU A 31 6.38 -51.46 25.40
N SER A 32 5.39 -51.96 24.65
CA SER A 32 4.95 -53.37 24.73
C SER A 32 5.84 -54.36 23.99
N ASN A 33 6.61 -53.92 22.99
CA ASN A 33 7.43 -54.79 22.13
C ASN A 33 8.95 -54.72 22.43
N LEU A 34 9.37 -54.05 23.52
CA LEU A 34 10.69 -54.29 24.09
C LEU A 34 10.68 -55.70 24.73
N PRO A 35 11.54 -56.64 24.31
CA PRO A 35 11.71 -57.88 25.07
C PRO A 35 12.16 -57.50 26.47
N SER A 36 11.46 -57.96 27.50
CA SER A 36 11.96 -57.82 28.86
C SER A 36 13.33 -58.50 28.92
N ALA A 37 14.34 -57.83 29.50
CA ALA A 37 15.67 -58.42 29.70
C ALA A 37 15.62 -59.76 30.47
N SER A 38 14.50 -60.04 31.16
CA SER A 38 14.27 -61.25 31.94
C SER A 38 13.98 -62.51 31.12
N SER A 39 13.53 -62.43 29.86
CA SER A 39 13.14 -63.63 29.09
C SER A 39 14.29 -64.29 28.33
N LEU A 40 15.50 -63.72 28.41
CA LEU A 40 16.72 -64.21 27.74
C LEU A 40 17.72 -64.83 28.74
N ALA A 41 17.42 -64.83 30.04
CA ALA A 41 18.37 -65.23 31.09
C ALA A 41 18.12 -66.63 31.67
N GLN A 42 17.29 -67.47 31.03
CA GLN A 42 16.97 -68.79 31.56
C GLN A 42 17.36 -69.90 30.59
N GLU A 43 18.67 -70.08 30.40
CA GLU A 43 19.21 -71.37 29.98
C GLU A 43 20.06 -71.89 31.15
N LYS A 44 19.55 -72.92 31.86
CA LYS A 44 20.28 -73.57 32.95
C LYS A 44 21.50 -74.30 32.37
N PRO A 45 22.69 -74.25 33.00
CA PRO A 45 23.82 -75.04 32.56
C PRO A 45 23.51 -76.52 32.84
N ARG A 46 23.54 -77.35 31.79
CA ARG A 46 23.51 -78.81 31.93
C ARG A 46 24.93 -79.26 32.27
N GLU A 47 25.12 -79.66 33.52
CA GLU A 47 26.36 -80.25 34.03
C GLU A 47 26.66 -81.55 33.25
N GLY A 48 27.92 -81.71 32.84
CA GLY A 48 28.40 -82.90 32.16
C GLY A 48 28.87 -83.93 33.17
N GLU A 49 28.17 -85.06 33.24
CA GLU A 49 28.63 -86.32 33.82
C GLU A 49 29.06 -87.25 32.67
N ASP A 50 30.19 -87.92 32.89
CA ASP A 50 30.81 -88.94 32.04
C ASP A 50 29.88 -90.14 31.79
N ASP A 51 29.99 -90.78 30.62
CA ASP A 51 30.02 -92.25 30.42
C ASP A 51 29.89 -92.63 28.92
N GLN A 52 31.02 -93.06 28.34
CA GLN A 52 31.26 -94.39 27.77
C GLN A 52 30.33 -95.02 26.67
N ASP A 53 30.97 -95.37 25.51
CA ASP A 53 30.62 -96.37 24.45
C ASP A 53 29.31 -96.10 23.64
N ASP A 54 29.08 -96.40 22.34
CA ASP A 54 29.62 -97.21 21.22
C ASP A 54 28.88 -96.65 19.94
N ASP A 55 29.49 -96.59 18.74
CA ASP A 55 29.19 -97.37 17.50
C ASP A 55 28.30 -96.76 16.36
N GLY A 56 28.97 -96.42 15.24
CA GLY A 56 28.59 -96.74 13.83
C GLY A 56 27.60 -95.84 13.05
N GLU A 57 27.79 -95.35 11.82
CA GLU A 57 28.83 -95.26 10.78
C GLU A 57 28.22 -94.40 9.60
N PRO A 58 28.97 -93.98 8.57
CA PRO A 58 28.74 -92.78 7.74
C PRO A 58 28.41 -93.06 6.24
N ALA A 59 28.04 -92.03 5.46
CA ALA A 59 28.27 -91.94 3.99
C ALA A 59 27.78 -90.60 3.38
N PRO A 60 28.17 -90.21 2.14
CA PRO A 60 29.53 -90.16 1.61
C PRO A 60 29.83 -88.82 0.88
N PHE A 61 31.12 -88.60 0.65
CA PHE A 61 31.75 -87.44 0.00
C PHE A 61 31.81 -87.63 -1.53
N PHE A 62 31.45 -86.63 -2.33
CA PHE A 62 31.71 -86.58 -3.78
C PHE A 62 32.61 -85.39 -4.11
N ALA A 63 33.84 -85.68 -4.55
CA ALA A 63 34.84 -84.71 -4.97
C ALA A 63 34.90 -84.62 -6.51
N GLN A 64 35.14 -83.42 -7.05
CA GLN A 64 35.69 -83.29 -8.41
C GLN A 64 36.70 -82.14 -8.54
N VAL A 65 37.96 -82.55 -8.50
CA VAL A 65 39.15 -82.16 -9.30
C VAL A 65 39.30 -80.71 -9.77
N ALA A 66 40.35 -80.04 -9.25
CA ALA A 66 41.19 -79.14 -10.03
C ALA A 66 42.65 -79.23 -9.55
N LEU A 67 43.44 -80.03 -10.26
CA LEU A 67 44.90 -80.13 -10.13
C LEU A 67 45.55 -79.29 -11.26
N ARG A 68 46.18 -78.16 -10.92
CA ARG A 68 47.55 -77.78 -11.35
C ARG A 68 47.88 -76.35 -10.91
N LYS A 69 48.75 -76.26 -9.90
CA LYS A 69 49.54 -75.09 -9.53
C LYS A 69 50.90 -75.20 -10.23
N GLN A 70 51.30 -74.18 -10.99
CA GLN A 70 52.71 -73.95 -11.36
C GLN A 70 53.15 -72.63 -10.73
N GLY A 71 54.16 -72.70 -9.86
CA GLY A 71 55.02 -71.57 -9.49
C GLY A 71 54.64 -70.81 -8.20
N SER A 72 55.11 -71.29 -7.06
CA SER A 72 55.53 -70.43 -5.94
C SER A 72 56.82 -71.01 -5.38
N GLY A 73 57.92 -70.28 -5.55
CA GLY A 73 59.15 -70.52 -4.82
C GLY A 73 59.19 -69.62 -3.60
N GLY A 74 59.26 -70.20 -2.41
CA GLY A 74 59.76 -69.52 -1.21
C GLY A 74 58.79 -69.37 -0.04
N GLN A 75 58.86 -70.36 0.85
CA GLN A 75 58.77 -70.24 2.32
C GLN A 75 57.39 -70.20 3.01
N LYS A 76 57.35 -71.00 4.08
CA LYS A 76 56.21 -71.47 4.86
C LYS A 76 55.66 -70.41 5.81
N ALA A 77 54.35 -70.24 5.82
CA ALA A 77 53.55 -69.95 7.01
C ALA A 77 52.17 -70.60 6.79
N ALA A 78 51.67 -71.33 7.77
CA ALA A 78 50.32 -71.90 7.70
C ALA A 78 49.30 -70.76 7.50
N PRO A 79 48.29 -70.90 6.61
CA PRO A 79 47.18 -69.96 6.60
C PRO A 79 46.55 -69.99 7.99
N GLY A 80 46.48 -68.83 8.65
CA GLY A 80 45.86 -68.69 9.96
C GLY A 80 44.41 -69.21 9.95
N PRO A 81 43.84 -69.48 11.14
CA PRO A 81 42.44 -69.90 11.23
C PRO A 81 41.55 -68.95 10.41
N PRO A 82 40.52 -69.47 9.72
CA PRO A 82 39.60 -68.64 8.95
C PRO A 82 39.08 -67.51 9.83
N PRO A 83 39.03 -66.26 9.33
CA PRO A 83 38.55 -65.13 10.12
C PRO A 83 37.13 -65.42 10.60
N ASP A 84 36.84 -65.09 11.86
CA ASP A 84 35.53 -65.29 12.48
C ASP A 84 34.41 -64.87 11.52
N THR A 85 33.69 -65.86 11.00
CA THR A 85 32.42 -65.63 10.31
C THR A 85 31.48 -65.00 11.31
N TRP A 86 31.15 -63.72 11.13
CA TRP A 86 30.07 -62.96 11.79
C TRP A 86 29.52 -63.62 13.08
N THR A 87 30.30 -63.54 14.16
CA THR A 87 29.92 -63.96 15.52
C THR A 87 29.06 -62.90 16.24
N GLY A 88 28.50 -61.95 15.48
CA GLY A 88 27.50 -61.03 15.98
C GLY A 88 26.12 -61.55 15.66
N GLY A 89 25.39 -62.11 16.63
CA GLY A 89 23.94 -62.26 16.50
C GLY A 89 23.32 -60.96 15.95
N TYR A 90 22.27 -61.07 15.14
CA TYR A 90 21.57 -59.94 14.52
C TYR A 90 21.49 -58.77 15.51
N LYS A 91 22.31 -57.73 15.33
CA LYS A 91 22.33 -56.58 16.23
C LYS A 91 21.04 -55.83 15.94
N LYS A 92 19.97 -56.18 16.67
CA LYS A 92 18.71 -55.43 16.67
C LYS A 92 19.11 -53.95 16.78
N GLN A 93 18.59 -53.09 15.91
CA GLN A 93 18.80 -51.64 15.98
C GLN A 93 18.28 -51.16 17.34
N GLN A 94 19.13 -51.24 18.35
CA GLN A 94 18.86 -50.77 19.70
C GLN A 94 19.09 -49.26 19.62
N GLY A 95 18.03 -48.53 19.31
CA GLY A 95 18.04 -47.07 19.18
C GLY A 95 17.33 -46.48 17.96
N GLY A 96 16.84 -47.29 17.01
CA GLY A 96 16.21 -46.78 15.77
C GLY A 96 14.80 -46.19 15.91
N ASN A 97 14.17 -46.27 17.09
CA ASN A 97 12.74 -46.03 17.25
C ASN A 97 12.38 -44.60 17.70
N GLY A 98 13.36 -43.76 18.04
CA GLY A 98 13.12 -42.37 18.47
C GLY A 98 12.80 -41.39 17.33
N GLY A 99 13.34 -41.64 16.13
CA GLY A 99 13.26 -40.69 15.01
C GLY A 99 11.85 -40.42 14.49
N VAL A 100 10.95 -41.43 14.47
CA VAL A 100 9.57 -41.24 14.00
C VAL A 100 8.73 -40.46 15.03
N THR A 101 8.92 -40.73 16.33
CA THR A 101 8.25 -39.97 17.39
C THR A 101 8.76 -38.53 17.50
N GLU A 102 10.04 -38.30 17.20
CA GLU A 102 10.63 -36.96 17.06
C GLU A 102 10.05 -36.23 15.86
N MET A 103 9.94 -36.88 14.70
CA MET A 103 9.30 -36.30 13.51
C MET A 103 7.84 -35.93 13.75
N ILE A 104 7.05 -36.77 14.46
CA ILE A 104 5.67 -36.42 14.85
C ILE A 104 5.65 -35.22 15.80
N THR A 105 6.64 -35.09 16.68
CA THR A 105 6.74 -33.95 17.61
C THR A 105 7.11 -32.67 16.84
N GLN A 106 8.05 -32.75 15.90
CA GLN A 106 8.39 -31.64 15.00
C GLN A 106 7.17 -31.18 14.19
N LEU A 107 6.39 -32.10 13.61
CA LEU A 107 5.14 -31.75 12.89
C LEU A 107 4.10 -31.08 13.80
N GLN A 108 4.02 -31.46 15.09
CA GLN A 108 3.14 -30.79 16.06
C GLN A 108 3.63 -29.37 16.39
N ASP A 109 4.93 -29.17 16.48
CA ASP A 109 5.54 -27.88 16.74
C ASP A 109 5.38 -26.96 15.53
N GLU A 110 5.61 -27.47 14.31
CA GLU A 110 5.36 -26.76 13.04
C GLU A 110 3.89 -26.33 12.92
N LEU A 111 2.93 -27.23 13.18
CA LEU A 111 1.50 -26.87 13.20
C LEU A 111 1.15 -25.81 14.26
N SER A 112 1.87 -25.80 15.39
CA SER A 112 1.68 -24.79 16.44
C SER A 112 2.24 -23.44 16.02
N GLN A 113 3.40 -23.43 15.37
CA GLN A 113 3.99 -22.22 14.78
C GLN A 113 3.11 -21.68 13.65
N ASP A 114 2.62 -22.54 12.75
CA ASP A 114 1.71 -22.16 11.66
C ASP A 114 0.42 -21.54 12.21
N SER A 115 -0.17 -22.15 13.26
CA SER A 115 -1.37 -21.60 13.90
C SER A 115 -1.11 -20.22 14.53
N ALA A 116 0.04 -20.03 15.17
CA ALA A 116 0.43 -18.74 15.73
C ALA A 116 0.67 -17.69 14.63
N GLN A 117 1.35 -18.06 13.55
CA GLN A 117 1.59 -17.18 12.41
C GLN A 117 0.28 -16.77 11.73
N LEU A 118 -0.64 -17.70 11.53
CA LEU A 118 -1.97 -17.43 10.98
C LEU A 118 -2.74 -16.43 11.86
N GLN A 119 -2.71 -16.60 13.18
CA GLN A 119 -3.40 -15.69 14.11
C GLN A 119 -2.80 -14.28 14.12
N THR A 120 -1.47 -14.18 14.07
CA THR A 120 -0.80 -12.88 13.99
C THR A 120 -1.12 -12.19 12.67
N ASN A 121 -1.00 -12.91 11.54
CA ASN A 121 -1.31 -12.37 10.22
C ASN A 121 -2.75 -11.87 10.12
N GLU A 122 -3.72 -12.64 10.64
CA GLU A 122 -5.13 -12.23 10.64
C GLU A 122 -5.36 -10.98 11.50
N LYS A 123 -4.77 -10.91 12.70
CA LYS A 123 -4.88 -9.74 13.57
C LYS A 123 -4.26 -8.49 12.94
N ASP A 124 -3.08 -8.62 12.35
CA ASP A 124 -2.39 -7.52 11.68
C ASP A 124 -3.18 -7.07 10.44
N ALA A 125 -3.72 -8.02 9.66
CA ALA A 125 -4.56 -7.72 8.51
C ALA A 125 -5.87 -7.01 8.92
N GLN A 126 -6.50 -7.45 10.01
CA GLN A 126 -7.70 -6.78 10.53
C GLN A 126 -7.39 -5.38 11.05
N ALA A 127 -6.32 -5.22 11.84
CA ALA A 127 -5.93 -3.92 12.39
C ALA A 127 -5.59 -2.92 11.29
N THR A 128 -4.80 -3.32 10.29
CA THR A 128 -4.44 -2.47 9.15
C THR A 128 -5.65 -2.11 8.29
N TYR A 129 -6.63 -3.01 8.15
CA TYR A 129 -7.88 -2.72 7.47
C TYR A 129 -8.74 -1.71 8.23
N GLU A 130 -8.88 -1.88 9.54
CA GLU A 130 -9.63 -0.96 10.40
C GLU A 130 -8.99 0.44 10.40
N GLU A 131 -7.67 0.53 10.54
CA GLU A 131 -6.91 1.78 10.43
C GLU A 131 -7.09 2.43 9.06
N ALA A 132 -6.93 1.67 7.96
CA ALA A 132 -7.13 2.20 6.62
C ALA A 132 -8.57 2.70 6.38
N MET A 133 -9.57 2.07 6.99
CA MET A 133 -10.96 2.50 6.91
C MET A 133 -11.23 3.76 7.72
N GLU A 134 -10.64 3.89 8.90
CA GLU A 134 -10.69 5.10 9.71
C GLU A 134 -10.04 6.27 8.98
N ASP A 135 -8.80 6.09 8.50
CA ASP A 135 -8.06 7.07 7.71
C ASP A 135 -8.85 7.50 6.47
N ALA A 136 -9.44 6.54 5.73
CA ALA A 136 -10.24 6.84 4.56
C ALA A 136 -11.51 7.64 4.90
N SER A 137 -12.13 7.36 6.05
CA SER A 137 -13.30 8.10 6.55
C SER A 137 -12.93 9.54 6.91
N GLU A 138 -11.85 9.73 7.67
CA GLU A 138 -11.35 11.06 8.04
C GLU A 138 -10.94 11.87 6.82
N LYS A 139 -10.22 11.23 5.88
CA LYS A 139 -9.85 11.83 4.59
C LYS A 139 -11.07 12.30 3.82
N ARG A 140 -12.10 11.46 3.69
CA ARG A 140 -13.35 11.85 3.01
C ARG A 140 -14.03 13.04 3.69
N ALA A 141 -14.09 13.04 5.02
CA ALA A 141 -14.69 14.14 5.77
C ALA A 141 -13.89 15.45 5.59
N SER A 142 -12.57 15.38 5.63
CA SER A 142 -11.67 16.52 5.40
C SER A 142 -11.79 17.05 3.98
N ASP A 143 -11.72 16.17 2.98
CA ASP A 143 -11.81 16.55 1.57
C ASP A 143 -13.17 17.17 1.25
N ALA A 144 -14.27 16.65 1.82
CA ALA A 144 -15.60 17.23 1.67
C ALA A 144 -15.68 18.67 2.21
N ARG A 145 -15.04 18.94 3.37
CA ARG A 145 -14.95 20.30 3.93
C ARG A 145 -14.14 21.22 3.03
N VAL A 146 -12.97 20.76 2.58
CA VAL A 146 -12.09 21.53 1.68
C VAL A 146 -12.78 21.85 0.35
N ILE A 147 -13.55 20.91 -0.21
CA ILE A 147 -14.35 21.15 -1.42
C ILE A 147 -15.36 22.27 -1.16
N SER A 148 -16.15 22.17 -0.08
CA SER A 148 -17.15 23.19 0.26
C SER A 148 -16.53 24.57 0.48
N GLU A 149 -15.38 24.65 1.17
CA GLU A 149 -14.66 25.91 1.38
C GLU A 149 -14.16 26.50 0.06
N LYS A 150 -13.56 25.67 -0.81
CA LYS A 150 -13.08 26.11 -2.13
C LYS A 150 -14.22 26.56 -3.04
N GLU A 151 -15.36 25.89 -3.00
CA GLU A 151 -16.56 26.29 -3.75
C GLU A 151 -17.11 27.63 -3.25
N ALA A 152 -17.15 27.84 -1.94
CA ALA A 152 -17.56 29.12 -1.35
C ALA A 152 -16.62 30.26 -1.77
N VAL A 153 -15.30 30.05 -1.67
CA VAL A 153 -14.28 31.03 -2.10
C VAL A 153 -14.39 31.31 -3.60
N LYS A 154 -14.60 30.27 -4.42
CA LYS A 154 -14.79 30.42 -5.86
C LYS A 154 -16.02 31.28 -6.16
N ALA A 155 -17.15 31.00 -5.53
CA ALA A 155 -18.38 31.77 -5.72
C ALA A 155 -18.22 33.24 -5.31
N GLU A 156 -17.53 33.51 -4.19
CA GLU A 156 -17.23 34.88 -3.75
C GLU A 156 -16.35 35.62 -4.78
N LEU A 157 -15.29 34.96 -5.27
CA LEU A 157 -14.39 35.54 -6.26
C LEU A 157 -15.11 35.81 -7.59
N GLU A 158 -15.98 34.90 -8.05
CA GLU A 158 -16.80 35.08 -9.25
C GLU A 158 -17.77 36.26 -9.09
N ALA A 159 -18.44 36.37 -7.94
CA ALA A 159 -19.32 37.49 -7.63
C ALA A 159 -18.55 38.83 -7.61
N ARG A 160 -17.35 38.85 -7.01
CA ARG A 160 -16.48 40.04 -6.97
C ARG A 160 -16.02 40.44 -8.36
N LEU A 161 -15.60 39.47 -9.17
CA LEU A 161 -15.18 39.68 -10.55
C LEU A 161 -16.33 40.27 -11.36
N HIS A 162 -17.53 39.71 -11.24
CA HIS A 162 -18.70 40.21 -11.95
C HIS A 162 -19.05 41.65 -11.55
N LYS A 163 -19.02 41.96 -10.24
CA LYS A 163 -19.21 43.32 -9.73
C LYS A 163 -18.17 44.29 -10.29
N MET A 164 -16.88 43.94 -10.24
CA MET A 164 -15.80 44.77 -10.77
C MET A 164 -15.94 45.02 -12.28
N ASN A 165 -16.37 44.01 -13.03
CA ASN A 165 -16.64 44.15 -14.47
C ASN A 165 -17.80 45.10 -14.74
N GLN A 166 -18.88 45.03 -13.96
CA GLN A 166 -20.00 45.97 -14.10
C GLN A 166 -19.59 47.39 -13.74
N GLU A 167 -18.87 47.58 -12.62
CA GLU A 167 -18.35 48.88 -12.20
C GLU A 167 -17.43 49.48 -13.25
N THR A 168 -16.54 48.68 -13.82
CA THR A 168 -15.62 49.13 -14.89
C THR A 168 -16.41 49.58 -16.12
N LYS A 169 -17.44 48.83 -16.54
CA LYS A 169 -18.30 49.20 -17.66
C LYS A 169 -19.06 50.50 -17.38
N SER A 170 -19.64 50.66 -16.19
CA SER A 170 -20.35 51.88 -15.80
C SER A 170 -19.43 53.08 -15.80
N LYS A 171 -18.29 52.99 -15.10
CA LYS A 171 -17.29 54.06 -15.02
C LYS A 171 -16.71 54.43 -16.37
N THR A 172 -16.50 53.45 -17.25
CA THR A 172 -16.05 53.72 -18.62
C THR A 172 -17.11 54.49 -19.41
N LYS A 173 -18.40 54.15 -19.25
CA LYS A 173 -19.50 54.88 -19.89
C LYS A 173 -19.60 56.29 -19.34
N GLU A 174 -19.58 56.46 -18.02
CA GLU A 174 -19.59 57.76 -17.35
C GLU A 174 -18.42 58.64 -17.79
N SER A 175 -17.20 58.07 -17.87
CA SER A 175 -16.01 58.78 -18.32
C SER A 175 -16.14 59.26 -19.77
N LYS A 176 -16.70 58.45 -20.67
CA LYS A 176 -16.98 58.85 -22.05
C LYS A 176 -18.00 59.99 -22.10
N SER A 177 -19.13 59.84 -21.42
CA SER A 177 -20.16 60.88 -21.37
C SER A 177 -19.65 62.20 -20.76
N LEU A 178 -18.80 62.14 -19.74
CA LEU A 178 -18.18 63.33 -19.17
C LEU A 178 -17.21 64.00 -20.15
N THR A 179 -16.48 63.21 -20.93
CA THR A 179 -15.57 63.72 -21.97
C THR A 179 -16.36 64.40 -23.09
N GLU A 180 -17.44 63.78 -23.55
CA GLU A 180 -18.37 64.36 -24.54
C GLU A 180 -18.95 65.67 -24.04
N TYR A 181 -19.49 65.69 -22.81
CA TYR A 181 -20.01 66.90 -22.19
C TYR A 181 -18.96 68.01 -22.07
N GLY A 182 -17.71 67.67 -21.73
CA GLY A 182 -16.60 68.62 -21.70
C GLY A 182 -16.32 69.24 -23.07
N ASN A 183 -16.35 68.44 -24.14
CA ASN A 183 -16.14 68.92 -25.51
C ASN A 183 -17.29 69.81 -26.00
N ASP A 184 -18.53 69.45 -25.67
CA ASP A 184 -19.71 70.27 -26.00
C ASP A 184 -19.63 71.62 -25.30
N LEU A 185 -19.30 71.63 -24.00
CA LEU A 185 -19.14 72.85 -23.22
C LEU A 185 -18.00 73.73 -23.75
N HIS A 186 -16.87 73.13 -24.13
CA HIS A 186 -15.77 73.86 -24.79
C HIS A 186 -16.25 74.51 -26.09
N SER A 187 -17.00 73.78 -26.92
CA SER A 187 -17.52 74.31 -28.18
C SER A 187 -18.47 75.51 -27.96
N GLU A 188 -19.33 75.43 -26.96
CA GLU A 188 -20.22 76.53 -26.57
C GLU A 188 -19.45 77.75 -26.03
N CYS A 189 -18.49 77.51 -25.14
CA CYS A 189 -17.69 78.56 -24.52
C CYS A 189 -16.79 79.26 -25.55
N ASP A 190 -16.14 78.51 -26.43
CA ASP A 190 -15.28 79.04 -27.49
C ASP A 190 -16.08 79.90 -28.46
N TRP A 191 -17.30 79.47 -28.83
CA TRP A 191 -18.20 80.29 -29.64
C TRP A 191 -18.61 81.59 -28.94
N LEU A 192 -18.94 81.52 -27.65
CA LEU A 192 -19.31 82.70 -26.87
C LEU A 192 -18.15 83.70 -26.74
N ILE A 193 -16.94 83.21 -26.52
CA ILE A 193 -15.72 84.04 -26.41
C ILE A 193 -15.39 84.66 -27.78
N ALA A 194 -15.40 83.88 -28.85
CA ALA A 194 -15.10 84.37 -30.20
C ALA A 194 -16.06 85.49 -30.66
N ASN A 195 -17.32 85.45 -30.23
CA ASN A 195 -18.33 86.45 -30.57
C ASN A 195 -18.51 87.54 -29.51
N PHE A 196 -17.76 87.50 -28.40
CA PHE A 196 -17.94 88.42 -27.29
C PHE A 196 -17.71 89.88 -27.71
N ASP A 197 -16.61 90.16 -28.40
CA ASP A 197 -16.26 91.53 -28.80
C ASP A 197 -17.22 92.09 -29.85
N VAL A 198 -17.67 91.27 -30.80
CA VAL A 198 -18.69 91.66 -31.79
C VAL A 198 -19.99 92.04 -31.08
N ARG A 199 -20.45 91.21 -30.14
CA ARG A 199 -21.67 91.48 -29.36
C ARG A 199 -21.52 92.70 -28.47
N LYS A 200 -20.35 92.90 -27.87
CA LYS A 200 -20.04 94.09 -27.06
C LYS A 200 -20.06 95.36 -27.92
N GLY A 201 -19.48 95.31 -29.11
CA GLY A 201 -19.51 96.41 -30.08
C GLY A 201 -20.93 96.74 -30.54
N ALA A 202 -21.72 95.73 -30.92
CA ALA A 202 -23.12 95.91 -31.30
C ALA A 202 -23.96 96.54 -30.17
N ARG A 203 -23.81 96.07 -28.93
CA ARG A 203 -24.47 96.67 -27.76
C ARG A 203 -24.06 98.12 -27.52
N ALA A 204 -22.78 98.45 -27.71
CA ALA A 204 -22.34 99.85 -27.60
C ALA A 204 -22.98 100.73 -28.69
N GLY A 205 -23.10 100.21 -29.92
CA GLY A 205 -23.82 100.88 -31.01
C GLY A 205 -25.31 101.06 -30.74
N GLU A 206 -25.98 100.04 -30.20
CA GLU A 206 -27.39 100.13 -29.76
C GLU A 206 -27.58 101.17 -28.66
N ILE A 207 -26.66 101.24 -27.68
CA ILE A 207 -26.72 102.26 -26.62
C ILE A 207 -26.60 103.66 -27.23
N GLU A 208 -25.71 103.84 -28.20
CA GLU A 208 -25.52 105.14 -28.83
C GLU A 208 -26.72 105.55 -29.70
N SER A 209 -27.28 104.64 -30.50
CA SER A 209 -28.49 104.93 -31.28
C SER A 209 -29.69 105.25 -30.38
N MET A 210 -29.80 104.58 -29.22
CA MET A 210 -30.83 104.90 -28.23
C MET A 210 -30.61 106.27 -27.58
N ARG A 211 -29.36 106.71 -27.40
CA ARG A 211 -29.04 108.07 -26.92
C ARG A 211 -29.38 109.12 -27.96
N GLU A 212 -29.03 108.88 -29.22
CA GLU A 212 -29.35 109.77 -30.33
C GLU A 212 -30.87 109.92 -30.49
N ALA A 213 -31.61 108.81 -30.50
CA ALA A 213 -33.07 108.83 -30.56
C ALA A 213 -33.68 109.63 -29.39
N LYS A 214 -33.13 109.48 -28.19
CA LYS A 214 -33.54 110.28 -27.03
C LYS A 214 -33.23 111.77 -27.25
N ALA A 215 -32.05 112.12 -27.76
CA ALA A 215 -31.65 113.51 -28.00
C ALA A 215 -32.60 114.20 -29.00
N VAL A 216 -32.93 113.54 -30.11
CA VAL A 216 -33.90 114.01 -31.10
C VAL A 216 -35.27 114.26 -30.45
N LEU A 217 -35.77 113.31 -29.64
CA LEU A 217 -37.05 113.46 -28.94
C LEU A 217 -37.05 114.57 -27.88
N THR A 218 -35.89 114.92 -27.32
CA THR A 218 -35.72 116.04 -26.37
C THR A 218 -35.46 117.40 -27.03
N GLY A 219 -35.55 117.48 -28.36
CA GLY A 219 -35.46 118.74 -29.10
C GLY A 219 -34.04 119.14 -29.52
N ALA A 220 -33.10 118.20 -29.62
CA ALA A 220 -31.83 118.46 -30.28
C ALA A 220 -32.06 118.64 -31.80
N ASP A 221 -31.77 119.83 -32.33
CA ASP A 221 -31.90 120.16 -33.75
C ASP A 221 -30.67 119.68 -34.53
N TYR A 222 -30.81 118.57 -35.27
CA TYR A 222 -29.88 118.12 -36.31
C TYR A 222 -30.50 118.41 -37.68
N GLY A 223 -30.78 119.70 -37.94
CA GLY A 223 -31.58 120.17 -39.05
C GLY A 223 -31.13 119.68 -40.43
N SER A 224 -32.06 119.01 -41.13
CA SER A 224 -32.01 118.87 -42.57
C SER A 224 -32.34 120.20 -43.26
N GLY A 225 -31.37 120.80 -43.94
CA GLY A 225 -31.60 121.69 -45.08
C GLY A 225 -31.22 123.16 -44.92
N SER A 226 -30.09 123.55 -45.55
CA SER A 226 -30.02 124.78 -46.33
C SER A 226 -28.98 124.64 -47.44
N SER A 227 -29.46 124.30 -48.63
CA SER A 227 -28.89 124.75 -49.90
C SER A 227 -28.96 126.28 -49.94
N ALA A 228 -27.81 126.96 -50.02
CA ALA A 228 -27.68 128.29 -50.60
C ALA A 228 -26.20 128.67 -50.77
N ALA A 229 -25.81 128.88 -52.04
CA ALA A 229 -24.72 129.70 -52.57
C ALA A 229 -23.27 129.44 -52.09
#